data_AF-A0A925RP17-F1
#
_entry.id   AF-A0A925RP17-F1
#
_cell.length_a   1.000
_cell.length_b   1.000
_cell.length_c   1.000
_cell.angle_alpha   90.00
_cell.angle_beta   90.00
_cell.angle_gamma   90.00
#
_symmetry.space_group_name_H-M   'P 1'
#
loop_
_entity.id
_entity.type
_entity.pdbx_description
1 polymer ?
#
loop_
_entity_poly.entity_id
_entity_poly.type
_entity_poly.pdbx_seq_one_letter_code
_entity_poly.pdbx_strand_id
1 'polypeptide(L)'
;MKRLLLPVGVGILAAACSTGPGGPTQAPDEPDTGSTELSASAIAQIESLIQEKAARTPAQRKISSALLYAKSDKFAAATSDRVDPARRITPLHQTDTDGRVLVDVQADMAKLGGQIEALGGKVVSSSKGSARAWLALGQVEALAAQSAVKAIRPALQAMTHRAD
;
A
#
# COMPACT_ATOMS: atom_id res chain seq x y z
N MET A 1 -45.90 32.94 23.41
CA MET A 1 -46.60 31.77 23.98
C MET A 1 -45.71 31.17 25.04
N LYS A 2 -46.18 31.20 26.30
CA LYS A 2 -45.49 30.83 27.53
C LYS A 2 -45.77 29.34 27.84
N ARG A 3 -44.74 28.57 28.25
CA ARG A 3 -44.86 27.30 28.98
C ARG A 3 -43.69 27.28 29.98
N LEU A 4 -43.85 27.70 31.23
CA LEU A 4 -44.58 27.12 32.38
C LEU A 4 -43.85 25.90 33.00
N LEU A 5 -43.11 26.23 34.06
CA LEU A 5 -42.74 25.48 35.28
C LEU A 5 -43.63 24.27 35.66
N LEU A 6 -43.04 23.17 36.14
CA LEU A 6 -42.86 22.80 37.58
C LEU A 6 -42.40 21.33 37.76
N PRO A 7 -41.84 20.96 38.93
CA PRO A 7 -41.13 19.72 39.24
C PRO A 7 -42.05 18.69 39.91
N VAL A 8 -41.63 17.42 39.92
CA VAL A 8 -42.17 16.40 40.83
C VAL A 8 -41.01 15.56 41.35
N GLY A 9 -40.75 15.68 42.64
CA GLY A 9 -39.94 14.72 43.39
C GLY A 9 -40.81 13.57 43.88
N VAL A 10 -40.23 12.38 43.94
CA VAL A 10 -40.67 11.28 44.80
C VAL A 10 -39.40 10.61 45.31
N GLY A 11 -39.25 10.57 46.64
CA GLY A 11 -38.14 9.92 47.32
C GLY A 11 -38.38 8.44 47.54
N ILE A 12 -37.29 7.69 47.71
CA ILE A 12 -37.27 6.47 48.52
C ILE A 12 -36.01 6.53 49.38
N LEU A 13 -36.26 6.53 50.69
CA LEU A 13 -35.29 6.32 51.76
C LEU A 13 -35.18 4.79 51.95
N ALA A 14 -33.99 4.21 51.78
CA ALA A 14 -33.68 2.89 52.31
C ALA A 14 -32.22 2.86 52.75
N ALA A 15 -32.04 2.91 54.07
CA ALA A 15 -30.80 2.67 54.76
C ALA A 15 -30.46 1.18 54.71
N ALA A 16 -29.22 0.85 54.32
CA ALA A 16 -28.57 -0.39 54.71
C ALA A 16 -27.08 -0.10 54.88
N CYS A 17 -26.66 -0.05 56.15
CA CYS A 17 -25.26 0.03 56.55
C CYS A 17 -24.53 -1.25 56.13
N SER A 18 -23.48 -1.12 55.33
CA SER A 18 -22.34 -2.05 55.39
C SER A 18 -21.06 -1.25 55.16
N THR A 19 -20.43 -0.92 56.28
CA THR A 19 -19.14 -0.24 56.36
C THR A 19 -18.05 -1.26 56.00
N GLY A 20 -17.50 -1.16 54.80
CA GLY A 20 -16.27 -1.87 54.38
C GLY A 20 -15.28 -0.85 53.82
N PRO A 21 -14.00 -0.85 54.26
CA PRO A 21 -13.03 0.15 53.81
C PRO A 21 -12.71 -0.06 52.32
N GLY A 22 -12.94 0.99 51.53
CA GLY A 22 -12.82 1.00 50.08
C GLY A 22 -11.40 0.78 49.57
N GLY A 23 -11.24 -0.25 48.75
CA GLY A 23 -10.33 -0.17 47.62
C GLY A 23 -11.03 0.60 46.48
N PRO A 24 -10.31 1.36 45.65
CA PRO A 24 -10.92 1.94 44.46
C PRO A 24 -11.38 0.79 43.56
N THR A 25 -12.69 0.59 43.49
CA THR A 25 -13.34 -0.12 42.40
C THR A 25 -12.96 0.63 41.13
N GLN A 26 -11.95 0.13 40.42
CA GLN A 26 -11.67 0.53 39.06
C GLN A 26 -12.94 0.22 38.27
N ALA A 27 -13.61 1.29 37.84
CA ALA A 27 -14.65 1.19 36.83
C ALA A 27 -14.06 0.46 35.61
N PRO A 28 -14.86 -0.31 34.86
CA PRO A 28 -14.42 -0.84 33.57
C PRO A 28 -13.81 0.30 32.76
N ASP A 29 -12.60 0.10 32.25
CA ASP A 29 -11.92 1.05 31.38
C ASP A 29 -12.90 1.47 30.26
N GLU A 30 -13.27 2.75 30.26
CA GLU A 30 -13.97 3.37 29.15
C GLU A 30 -13.16 3.08 27.88
N PRO A 31 -13.81 2.68 26.76
CA PRO A 31 -13.09 2.50 25.52
C PRO A 31 -12.38 3.81 25.18
N ASP A 32 -11.05 3.75 25.07
CA ASP A 32 -10.21 4.83 24.60
C ASP A 32 -10.72 5.28 23.23
N THR A 33 -11.62 6.27 23.26
CA THR A 33 -12.16 6.94 22.07
C THR A 33 -11.18 8.05 21.70
N GLY A 34 -9.89 7.72 21.70
CA GLY A 34 -8.81 8.51 21.14
C GLY A 34 -8.99 8.54 19.63
N SER A 35 -9.84 9.46 19.17
CA SER A 35 -9.92 9.87 17.77
C SER A 35 -8.55 10.44 17.41
N THR A 36 -7.66 9.59 16.90
CA THR A 36 -6.38 10.01 16.37
C THR A 36 -6.65 10.78 15.08
N GLU A 37 -6.91 12.07 15.20
CA GLU A 37 -7.05 12.95 14.04
C GLU A 37 -5.71 12.99 13.27
N LEU A 38 -5.77 12.73 11.97
CA LEU A 38 -4.59 12.82 11.10
C LEU A 38 -4.10 14.27 11.04
N SER A 39 -2.79 14.48 11.09
CA SER A 39 -2.20 15.81 10.90
C SER A 39 -2.55 16.38 9.51
N ALA A 40 -2.63 17.72 9.41
CA ALA A 40 -2.91 18.40 8.15
C ALA A 40 -1.90 18.05 7.03
N SER A 41 -0.62 17.83 7.39
CA SER A 41 0.41 17.39 6.43
C SER A 41 0.18 15.97 5.92
N ALA A 42 -0.27 15.05 6.78
CA ALA A 42 -0.63 13.70 6.38
C ALA A 42 -1.84 13.70 5.44
N ILE A 43 -2.86 14.52 5.71
CA ILE A 43 -4.03 14.69 4.82
C ILE A 43 -3.59 15.19 3.45
N ALA A 44 -2.78 16.26 3.39
CA ALA A 44 -2.28 16.80 2.13
C ALA A 44 -1.45 15.77 1.33
N GLN A 45 -0.65 14.93 2.02
CA GLN A 45 0.09 13.85 1.37
C GLN A 45 -0.85 12.79 0.79
N ILE A 46 -1.89 12.40 1.52
CA ILE A 46 -2.90 11.43 1.04
C ILE A 46 -3.61 11.97 -0.19
N GLU A 47 -4.05 13.24 -0.17
CA GLU A 47 -4.71 13.89 -1.30
C GLU A 47 -3.81 13.93 -2.54
N SER A 48 -2.53 14.27 -2.37
CA SER A 48 -1.55 14.24 -3.46
C SER A 48 -1.41 12.84 -4.07
N LEU A 49 -1.37 11.79 -3.24
CA LEU A 49 -1.31 10.40 -3.71
C LEU A 49 -2.60 9.96 -4.41
N ILE A 50 -3.77 10.45 -3.98
CA ILE A 50 -5.06 10.16 -4.64
C ILE A 50 -5.09 10.81 -6.03
N GLN A 51 -4.71 12.08 -6.14
CA GLN A 51 -4.68 12.81 -7.41
C GLN A 51 -3.72 12.14 -8.40
N GLU A 52 -2.51 11.77 -7.95
CA GLU A 52 -1.55 11.03 -8.78
C GLU A 52 -2.13 9.71 -9.29
N LYS A 53 -2.79 8.93 -8.42
CA LYS A 53 -3.41 7.66 -8.80
C LYS A 53 -4.59 7.85 -9.76
N ALA A 54 -5.39 8.90 -9.58
CA ALA A 54 -6.51 9.24 -10.44
C ALA A 54 -6.06 9.66 -11.85
N ALA A 55 -4.91 10.33 -11.96
CA ALA A 55 -4.32 10.76 -13.22
C ALA A 55 -3.69 9.61 -14.05
N ARG A 56 -3.64 8.38 -13.52
CA ARG A 56 -2.99 7.25 -14.21
C ARG A 56 -3.69 6.87 -15.52
N THR A 57 -2.89 6.69 -16.57
CA THR A 57 -3.36 6.17 -17.86
C THR A 57 -3.89 4.72 -17.71
N PRO A 58 -4.74 4.23 -18.64
CA PRO A 58 -5.20 2.85 -18.62
C PRO A 58 -4.06 1.82 -18.60
N ALA A 59 -2.94 2.10 -19.29
CA ALA A 59 -1.76 1.25 -19.27
C ALA A 59 -1.06 1.30 -17.89
N GLN A 60 -0.86 2.49 -17.32
CA GLN A 60 -0.23 2.65 -16.01
C GLN A 60 -1.00 1.97 -14.87
N ARG A 61 -2.33 1.91 -14.95
CA ARG A 61 -3.16 1.20 -13.96
C ARG A 61 -2.88 -0.30 -13.90
N LYS A 62 -2.30 -0.90 -14.94
CA LYS A 62 -1.88 -2.31 -14.95
C LYS A 62 -0.50 -2.52 -14.34
N ILE A 63 0.28 -1.45 -14.16
CA ILE A 63 1.66 -1.50 -13.67
C ILE A 63 1.66 -1.27 -12.17
N SER A 64 2.47 -2.04 -11.43
CA SER A 64 2.63 -1.78 -10.00
C SER A 64 3.22 -0.39 -9.73
N SER A 65 2.78 0.25 -8.65
CA SER A 65 3.33 1.56 -8.26
C SER A 65 4.84 1.51 -8.02
N ALA A 66 5.41 0.37 -7.61
CA ALA A 66 6.85 0.22 -7.42
C ALA A 66 7.63 0.42 -8.73
N LEU A 67 7.13 -0.11 -9.85
CA LEU A 67 7.76 0.08 -11.16
C LEU A 67 7.53 1.50 -11.69
N LEU A 68 6.35 2.08 -11.47
CA LEU A 68 6.07 3.48 -11.84
C LEU A 68 7.00 4.44 -11.09
N TYR A 69 7.19 4.24 -9.79
CA TYR A 69 8.07 5.06 -8.96
C TYR A 69 9.55 4.84 -9.25
N ALA A 70 9.94 3.62 -9.62
CA ALA A 70 11.27 3.36 -10.15
C ALA A 70 11.51 4.14 -11.45
N LYS A 71 10.51 4.20 -12.35
CA LYS A 71 10.62 4.91 -13.63
C LYS A 71 10.70 6.43 -13.44
N SER A 72 9.95 6.97 -12.48
CA SER A 72 9.94 8.41 -12.18
C SER A 72 11.04 8.83 -11.19
N ASP A 73 11.87 7.89 -10.75
CA ASP A 73 12.94 8.12 -9.77
C ASP A 73 12.45 8.77 -8.46
N LYS A 74 11.20 8.46 -8.05
CA LYS A 74 10.51 9.16 -6.94
C LYS A 74 11.25 9.03 -5.61
N PHE A 75 11.99 7.94 -5.43
CA PHE A 75 12.68 7.61 -4.19
C PHE A 75 14.20 7.54 -4.33
N ALA A 76 14.79 8.11 -5.40
CA ALA A 76 16.23 8.06 -5.69
C ALA A 76 17.10 8.41 -4.47
N ALA A 77 16.72 9.48 -3.77
CA ALA A 77 17.44 9.96 -2.59
C ALA A 77 17.39 8.96 -1.44
N ALA A 78 16.28 8.24 -1.26
CA ALA A 78 16.08 7.27 -0.18
C ALA A 78 16.64 5.87 -0.51
N THR A 79 16.85 5.56 -1.78
CA THR A 79 17.46 4.31 -2.26
C THR A 79 18.97 4.45 -2.52
N SER A 80 19.52 5.66 -2.40
CA SER A 80 20.94 5.95 -2.70
C SER A 80 21.91 5.26 -1.74
N ASP A 81 23.07 4.88 -2.26
CA ASP A 81 24.19 4.36 -1.48
C ASP A 81 24.77 5.34 -0.45
N ARG A 82 24.39 6.62 -0.56
CA ARG A 82 24.80 7.69 0.36
C ARG A 82 23.97 7.75 1.63
N VAL A 83 22.83 7.05 1.68
CA VAL A 83 21.96 7.00 2.87
C VAL A 83 22.48 5.95 3.85
N ASP A 84 22.36 6.26 5.14
CA ASP A 84 22.54 5.31 6.25
C ASP A 84 21.85 3.96 5.92
N PRO A 85 22.59 2.84 5.92
CA PRO A 85 22.03 1.53 5.64
C PRO A 85 20.79 1.18 6.47
N ALA A 86 20.70 1.67 7.72
CA ALA A 86 19.55 1.42 8.60
C ALA A 86 18.27 2.16 8.19
N ARG A 87 18.39 3.20 7.35
CA ARG A 87 17.28 4.03 6.88
C ARG A 87 17.04 3.92 5.38
N ARG A 88 17.88 3.18 4.67
CA ARG A 88 17.79 3.01 3.23
C ARG A 88 16.59 2.17 2.85
N ILE A 89 15.86 2.62 1.84
CA ILE A 89 14.78 1.84 1.24
C ILE A 89 15.38 0.89 0.21
N THR A 90 15.11 -0.41 0.32
CA THR A 90 15.50 -1.39 -0.69
C THR A 90 14.44 -1.45 -1.80
N PRO A 91 14.81 -1.23 -3.08
CA PRO A 91 13.87 -1.40 -4.18
C PRO A 91 13.37 -2.84 -4.28
N LEU A 92 12.09 -3.02 -4.59
CA LEU A 92 11.48 -4.34 -4.76
C LEU A 92 11.80 -5.01 -6.11
N HIS A 93 12.39 -4.27 -7.05
CA HIS A 93 12.73 -4.77 -8.37
C HIS A 93 14.20 -5.20 -8.42
N GLN A 94 14.46 -6.25 -9.19
CA GLN A 94 15.81 -6.67 -9.53
C GLN A 94 16.18 -6.07 -10.89
N THR A 95 17.43 -5.62 -11.02
CA THR A 95 17.98 -5.07 -12.26
C THR A 95 19.15 -5.91 -12.73
N ASP A 96 19.24 -6.20 -14.02
CA ASP A 96 20.38 -6.91 -14.60
C ASP A 96 21.51 -5.96 -15.03
N THR A 97 22.59 -6.51 -15.59
CA THR A 97 23.75 -5.75 -16.09
C THR A 97 23.40 -4.80 -17.24
N ASP A 98 22.29 -5.06 -17.93
CA ASP A 98 21.82 -4.26 -19.07
C ASP A 98 20.82 -3.18 -18.64
N GLY A 99 20.58 -3.02 -17.33
CA GLY A 99 19.62 -2.06 -16.79
C GLY A 99 18.15 -2.47 -16.97
N ARG A 100 17.86 -3.74 -17.30
CA ARG A 100 16.50 -4.27 -17.40
C ARG A 100 16.00 -4.69 -16.03
N VAL A 101 14.71 -4.53 -15.80
CA VAL A 101 14.04 -4.99 -14.59
C VAL A 101 13.41 -6.37 -14.79
N LEU A 102 13.51 -7.23 -13.77
CA LEU A 102 12.81 -8.51 -13.77
C LEU A 102 11.34 -8.30 -13.37
N VAL A 103 10.42 -8.66 -14.27
CA VAL A 103 8.99 -8.47 -14.07
C VAL A 103 8.22 -9.77 -14.21
N ASP A 104 7.17 -9.89 -13.40
CA ASP A 104 6.09 -10.85 -13.56
C ASP A 104 4.94 -10.16 -14.31
N VAL A 105 4.65 -10.68 -15.49
CA VAL A 105 3.60 -10.22 -16.39
C VAL A 105 2.43 -11.19 -16.30
N GLN A 106 1.25 -10.70 -15.93
CA GLN A 106 0.01 -11.45 -15.99
C GLN A 106 -0.70 -11.09 -17.31
N ALA A 107 -0.76 -12.05 -18.23
CA ALA A 107 -1.28 -11.84 -19.57
C ALA A 107 -1.76 -13.16 -20.21
N ASP A 108 -2.60 -13.04 -21.24
CA ASP A 108 -2.88 -14.16 -22.13
C ASP A 108 -1.70 -14.34 -23.09
N MET A 109 -0.83 -15.31 -22.79
CA MET A 109 0.43 -15.44 -23.53
C MET A 109 0.25 -15.88 -24.98
N ALA A 110 -0.84 -16.58 -25.30
CA ALA A 110 -1.17 -16.96 -26.67
C ALA A 110 -1.48 -15.72 -27.54
N LYS A 111 -2.05 -14.67 -26.94
CA LYS A 111 -2.37 -13.41 -27.62
C LYS A 111 -1.23 -12.40 -27.59
N LEU A 112 -0.29 -12.54 -26.64
CA LEU A 112 0.83 -11.61 -26.49
C LEU A 112 1.96 -11.88 -27.50
N GLY A 113 1.99 -13.03 -28.17
CA GLY A 113 2.70 -13.26 -29.44
C GLY A 113 4.12 -12.68 -29.55
N GLY A 114 5.03 -13.00 -28.63
CA GLY A 114 6.43 -12.57 -28.68
C GLY A 114 6.66 -11.06 -28.49
N GLN A 115 5.64 -10.30 -28.06
CA GLN A 115 5.75 -8.86 -27.85
C GLN A 115 6.78 -8.47 -26.79
N ILE A 116 7.08 -9.36 -25.85
CA ILE A 116 8.12 -9.13 -24.85
C ILE A 116 9.48 -9.01 -25.54
N GLU A 117 9.79 -9.94 -26.43
CA GLU A 117 11.02 -9.96 -27.22
C GLU A 117 11.07 -8.81 -28.23
N ALA A 118 9.94 -8.47 -28.85
CA ALA A 118 9.84 -7.33 -29.77
C ALA A 118 10.17 -5.98 -29.10
N LEU A 119 9.89 -5.86 -27.80
CA LEU A 119 10.26 -4.70 -26.98
C LEU A 119 11.70 -4.79 -26.41
N GLY A 120 12.51 -5.74 -26.89
CA GLY A 120 13.88 -5.97 -26.42
C GLY A 120 13.97 -6.68 -25.07
N GLY A 121 12.86 -7.27 -24.61
CA GLY A 121 12.81 -8.09 -23.41
C GLY A 121 13.32 -9.51 -23.63
N LYS A 122 13.52 -10.23 -22.53
CA LYS A 122 13.92 -11.64 -22.53
C LYS A 122 13.04 -12.43 -21.58
N VAL A 123 12.26 -13.37 -22.10
CA VAL A 123 11.45 -14.27 -21.28
C VAL A 123 12.37 -15.25 -20.53
N VAL A 124 12.19 -15.32 -19.21
CA VAL A 124 12.89 -16.24 -18.31
C VAL A 124 12.08 -17.52 -18.11
N SER A 125 10.78 -17.37 -17.89
CA SER A 125 9.84 -18.47 -17.81
C SER A 125 8.45 -17.99 -18.23
N SER A 126 7.64 -18.91 -18.76
CA SER A 126 6.28 -18.61 -19.18
C SER A 126 5.33 -19.74 -18.85
N SER A 127 4.08 -19.37 -18.65
CA SER A 127 2.92 -20.24 -18.49
C SER A 127 1.78 -19.67 -19.34
N LYS A 128 0.63 -20.36 -19.40
CA LYS A 128 -0.52 -19.90 -20.19
C LYS A 128 -1.01 -18.49 -19.79
N GLY A 129 -0.91 -18.13 -18.51
CA GLY A 129 -1.48 -16.89 -17.95
C GLY A 129 -0.47 -15.90 -17.38
N SER A 130 0.82 -16.23 -17.43
CA SER A 130 1.87 -15.38 -16.89
C SER A 130 3.22 -15.65 -17.54
N ALA A 131 4.09 -14.65 -17.51
CA ALA A 131 5.49 -14.81 -17.87
C ALA A 131 6.36 -14.00 -16.91
N ARG A 132 7.53 -14.52 -16.59
CA ARG A 132 8.62 -13.78 -15.96
C ARG A 132 9.60 -13.38 -17.05
N ALA A 133 9.92 -12.09 -17.14
CA ALA A 133 10.79 -11.58 -18.18
C ALA A 133 11.67 -10.43 -17.69
N TRP A 134 12.85 -10.31 -18.28
CA TRP A 134 13.66 -9.09 -18.22
C TRP A 134 13.10 -8.09 -19.23
N LEU A 135 12.86 -6.86 -18.80
CA LEU A 135 12.39 -5.80 -19.68
C LEU A 135 12.97 -4.45 -19.24
N ALA A 136 13.35 -3.61 -20.20
CA ALA A 136 13.77 -2.24 -19.88
C ALA A 136 12.63 -1.48 -19.22
N LEU A 137 12.91 -0.73 -18.15
CA LEU A 137 11.87 -0.04 -17.37
C LEU A 137 11.05 0.95 -18.22
N GLY A 138 11.67 1.55 -19.24
CA GLY A 138 11.00 2.42 -20.22
C GLY A 138 9.96 1.69 -21.08
N GLN A 139 10.12 0.39 -21.31
CA GLN A 139 9.25 -0.42 -22.18
C GLN A 139 8.09 -1.09 -21.43
N VAL A 140 8.09 -1.07 -20.09
CA VAL A 140 7.03 -1.68 -19.26
C VAL A 140 5.65 -1.11 -19.59
N GLU A 141 5.57 0.20 -19.85
CA GLU A 141 4.30 0.86 -20.19
C GLU A 141 3.82 0.52 -21.60
N ALA A 142 4.73 0.35 -22.55
CA ALA A 142 4.41 -0.11 -23.90
C ALA A 142 3.86 -1.55 -23.88
N LEU A 143 4.43 -2.42 -23.05
CA LEU A 143 3.89 -3.76 -22.84
C LEU A 143 2.52 -3.70 -22.16
N ALA A 144 2.33 -2.84 -21.16
CA ALA A 144 1.04 -2.68 -20.46
C ALA A 144 -0.07 -2.15 -21.37
N ALA A 145 0.26 -1.41 -22.42
CA ALA A 145 -0.70 -0.92 -23.41
C ALA A 145 -1.36 -2.07 -24.19
N GLN A 146 -0.74 -3.25 -24.26
CA GLN A 146 -1.31 -4.42 -24.93
C GLN A 146 -2.60 -4.88 -24.23
N SER A 147 -3.62 -5.20 -25.01
CA SER A 147 -4.93 -5.64 -24.50
C SER A 147 -4.87 -6.99 -23.78
N ALA A 148 -3.93 -7.86 -24.19
CA ALA A 148 -3.70 -9.16 -23.57
C ALA A 148 -3.10 -9.08 -22.16
N VAL A 149 -2.50 -7.93 -21.79
CA VAL A 149 -1.87 -7.73 -20.47
C VAL A 149 -2.90 -7.23 -19.45
N LYS A 150 -2.93 -7.92 -18.31
CA LYS A 150 -3.79 -7.61 -17.16
C LYS A 150 -3.03 -6.87 -16.07
N ALA A 151 -1.80 -7.31 -15.77
CA ALA A 151 -0.97 -6.68 -14.75
C ALA A 151 0.53 -6.91 -15.03
N ILE A 152 1.37 -5.99 -14.55
CA ILE A 152 2.83 -6.12 -14.54
C ILE A 152 3.36 -5.72 -13.16
N ARG A 153 4.16 -6.58 -12.55
CA ARG A 153 4.73 -6.39 -11.21
C ARG A 153 6.22 -6.74 -11.21
N PRO A 154 7.03 -6.22 -10.26
CA PRO A 154 8.36 -6.74 -10.03
C PRO A 154 8.29 -8.23 -9.72
N ALA A 155 9.25 -9.00 -10.23
CA ALA A 155 9.39 -10.40 -9.87
C ALA A 155 9.88 -10.52 -8.43
N LEU A 156 8.98 -10.90 -7.53
CA LEU A 156 9.31 -11.10 -6.12
C LEU A 156 9.97 -12.47 -5.94
N GLN A 157 10.99 -12.51 -5.08
CA GLN A 157 11.64 -13.73 -4.64
C GLN A 157 11.01 -14.23 -3.34
N ALA A 158 11.02 -15.54 -3.13
CA ALA A 158 10.71 -16.11 -1.83
C ALA A 158 11.82 -15.72 -0.85
N MET A 159 11.43 -15.20 0.31
CA MET A 159 12.33 -14.90 1.41
C MET A 159 11.89 -15.70 2.64
N THR A 160 12.83 -16.29 3.35
CA THR A 160 12.60 -16.91 4.66
C THR A 160 13.18 -16.01 5.73
N HIS A 161 12.37 -15.70 6.76
CA HIS A 161 12.89 -15.11 7.98
C HIS A 161 13.29 -16.24 8.92
N ARG A 162 14.51 -16.16 9.46
CA ARG A 162 14.92 -17.00 10.58
C ARG A 162 14.30 -16.40 11.85
N ALA A 163 13.51 -17.18 12.56
CA ALA A 163 13.21 -16.90 13.96
C ALA A 163 14.39 -17.45 14.77
N ASP A 164 15.14 -16.56 15.41
CA ASP A 164 16.15 -16.87 16.41
C ASP A 164 15.53 -17.28 17.76
#